data_AF-A0AAV4ESZ6-F1
#
_entry.id   AF-A0AAV4ESZ6-F1
#
_cell.length_a   1.000
_cell.length_b   1.000
_cell.length_c   1.000
_cell.angle_alpha   90.00
_cell.angle_beta   90.00
_cell.angle_gamma   90.00
#
_symmetry.space_group_name_H-M   'P 1'
#
loop_
_entity.id
_entity.type
_entity.pdbx_description
1 polymer ?
#
loop_
_entity_poly.entity_id
_entity_poly.type
_entity_poly.pdbx_seq_one_letter_code
_entity_poly.pdbx_strand_id
1 'polypeptide(L)'
;MVTDEMKMQRKTTRAELPKHYKEEGEEFIQRIITGDESWVHHNDPESKRQSMEYRHKSSPSPRKFNVVVFARKVVLSVFWDSEGIVLIEFLKQGNTINSEWYIPTLRKLSVRLKRESAPQSTQYCITTTPGRTQVARLKRLQKMNFVILPHPS
;
A
#
# COMPACT_ATOMS: atom_id res chain seq x y z
N MET A 1 -21.02 -1.21 3.75
CA MET A 1 -21.48 -1.31 5.15
C MET A 1 -20.72 -2.45 5.80
N VAL A 2 -20.08 -2.25 6.95
CA VAL A 2 -19.30 -3.31 7.62
C VAL A 2 -20.28 -4.26 8.32
N THR A 3 -20.25 -5.55 7.96
CA THR A 3 -21.12 -6.57 8.55
C THR A 3 -20.71 -6.89 9.99
N ASP A 4 -21.60 -7.47 10.79
CA ASP A 4 -21.27 -7.85 12.16
C ASP A 4 -20.21 -8.95 12.23
N GLU A 5 -20.16 -9.81 11.22
CA GLU A 5 -19.09 -10.79 11.03
C GLU A 5 -17.73 -10.12 10.81
N MET A 6 -17.64 -9.12 9.92
CA MET A 6 -16.41 -8.33 9.73
C MET A 6 -15.99 -7.61 11.03
N LYS A 7 -16.94 -7.07 11.80
CA LYS A 7 -16.65 -6.46 13.10
C LYS A 7 -16.10 -7.48 14.09
N MET A 8 -16.66 -8.69 14.13
CA MET A 8 -16.19 -9.76 15.00
C MET A 8 -14.78 -10.19 14.61
N GLN A 9 -14.52 -10.41 13.32
CA GLN A 9 -13.19 -10.74 12.80
C GLN A 9 -12.15 -9.69 13.20
N ARG A 10 -12.47 -8.40 13.02
CA ARG A 10 -11.60 -7.28 13.43
C ARG A 10 -11.29 -7.30 14.93
N LYS A 11 -12.28 -7.61 15.79
CA LYS A 11 -12.08 -7.73 17.24
C LYS A 11 -11.15 -8.90 17.58
N THR A 12 -11.36 -10.06 16.97
CA THR A 12 -10.55 -11.26 17.20
C THR A 12 -9.10 -11.03 16.77
N THR A 13 -8.87 -10.54 15.54
CA THR A 13 -7.53 -10.23 15.04
C THR A 13 -6.82 -9.18 15.91
N ARG A 14 -7.54 -8.15 16.37
CA ARG A 14 -6.99 -7.14 17.28
C ARG A 14 -6.57 -7.73 18.64
N ALA A 15 -7.15 -8.84 19.09
CA ALA A 15 -6.79 -9.47 20.36
C ALA A 15 -5.47 -10.25 20.30
N GLU A 16 -4.99 -10.59 19.10
CA GLU A 16 -3.76 -11.37 18.88
C GLU A 16 -2.52 -10.48 18.81
N LEU A 17 -2.58 -9.38 18.06
CA LEU A 17 -1.43 -8.48 17.83
C LEU A 17 -0.79 -7.91 19.13
N PRO A 18 -1.56 -7.51 20.17
CA PRO A 18 -0.98 -7.02 21.42
C PRO A 18 -0.20 -8.08 22.21
N LYS A 19 -0.40 -9.38 21.93
CA LYS A 19 0.35 -10.44 22.60
C LYS A 19 1.82 -10.43 22.15
N HIS A 20 2.05 -10.34 20.84
CA HIS A 20 3.39 -10.17 20.26
C HIS A 20 4.12 -8.96 20.84
N TYR A 21 3.44 -7.82 20.92
CA TYR A 21 4.04 -6.63 21.52
C TYR A 21 4.37 -6.80 23.01
N LYS A 22 3.54 -7.51 23.78
CA LYS A 22 3.83 -7.79 25.20
C LYS A 22 5.05 -8.69 25.40
N GLU A 23 5.30 -9.60 24.47
CA GLU A 23 6.40 -10.57 24.54
C GLU A 23 7.71 -9.99 24.01
N GLU A 24 7.65 -9.26 22.89
CA GLU A 24 8.82 -8.85 22.10
C GLU A 24 9.07 -7.32 22.15
N GLY A 25 8.13 -6.53 22.69
CA GLY A 25 8.28 -5.09 22.86
C GLY A 25 8.47 -4.32 21.55
N GLU A 26 9.35 -3.32 21.57
CA GLU A 26 9.65 -2.47 20.41
C GLU A 26 10.35 -3.23 19.28
N GLU A 27 11.07 -4.32 19.58
CA GLU A 27 11.68 -5.15 18.54
C GLU A 27 10.64 -5.76 17.61
N PHE A 28 9.43 -6.03 18.11
CA PHE A 28 8.32 -6.48 17.26
C PHE A 28 7.95 -5.39 16.26
N ILE A 29 7.76 -4.15 16.71
CA ILE A 29 7.37 -3.02 15.86
C ILE A 29 8.45 -2.71 14.82
N GLN A 30 9.72 -2.73 15.21
CA GLN A 30 10.86 -2.50 14.31
C GLN A 30 10.99 -3.56 13.21
N ARG A 31 10.47 -4.77 13.42
CA ARG A 31 10.44 -5.84 12.43
C ARG A 31 9.21 -5.80 11.51
N ILE A 32 8.25 -4.90 11.74
CA ILE A 32 7.06 -4.78 10.90
C ILE A 32 7.41 -4.02 9.63
N ILE A 33 7.22 -4.70 8.51
CA ILE A 33 7.13 -4.11 7.18
C ILE A 33 5.66 -4.05 6.81
N THR A 34 5.19 -2.88 6.41
CA THR A 34 3.88 -2.74 5.80
C THR A 34 4.05 -2.28 4.36
N GLY A 35 3.02 -2.52 3.55
CA GLY A 35 2.97 -1.96 2.23
C GLY A 35 1.53 -1.85 1.73
N ASP A 36 1.33 -0.88 0.85
CA ASP A 36 0.05 -0.65 0.21
C ASP A 36 0.23 -0.22 -1.25
N GLU A 37 -0.84 -0.36 -2.01
CA GLU A 37 -0.89 -0.02 -3.42
C GLU A 37 -1.94 1.07 -3.67
N SER A 38 -1.53 2.18 -4.28
CA SER A 38 -2.43 3.29 -4.61
C SER A 38 -2.29 3.73 -6.07
N TRP A 39 -3.36 4.29 -6.62
CA TRP A 39 -3.32 4.91 -7.94
C TRP A 39 -2.77 6.32 -7.83
N VAL A 40 -1.74 6.62 -8.62
CA VAL A 40 -1.19 7.97 -8.75
C VAL A 40 -1.51 8.49 -10.15
N HIS A 41 -2.11 9.67 -10.20
CA HIS A 41 -2.46 10.35 -11.44
C HIS A 41 -1.32 11.28 -11.85
N HIS A 42 -0.98 11.29 -13.15
CA HIS A 42 0.04 12.22 -13.68
C HIS A 42 -0.41 13.68 -13.61
N ASN A 43 -1.73 13.92 -13.71
CA ASN A 43 -2.32 15.24 -13.64
C ASN A 43 -3.32 15.26 -12.50
N ASP A 44 -3.27 16.32 -11.67
CA ASP A 44 -4.31 16.67 -10.71
C ASP A 44 -5.12 17.84 -11.30
N PRO A 45 -6.24 17.56 -12.00
CA PRO A 45 -7.05 18.64 -12.55
C PRO A 45 -7.70 19.42 -11.41
N GLU A 46 -7.69 20.75 -11.52
CA GLU A 46 -8.38 21.60 -10.56
C GLU A 46 -9.84 21.16 -10.39
N SER A 47 -10.26 20.99 -9.15
CA SER A 47 -11.67 20.75 -8.83
C SER A 47 -12.54 21.92 -9.32
N LYS A 48 -13.85 21.68 -9.46
CA LYS A 48 -14.80 22.75 -9.78
C LYS A 48 -14.70 23.94 -8.82
N ARG A 49 -14.39 23.68 -7.55
CA ARG A 49 -14.22 24.70 -6.50
C ARG A 49 -12.90 25.46 -6.65
N GLN A 50 -11.81 24.79 -6.98
CA GLN A 50 -10.51 25.44 -7.23
C GLN A 50 -10.54 26.29 -8.51
N SER A 51 -11.21 25.80 -9.56
CA SER A 51 -11.42 26.52 -10.82
C SER A 51 -12.58 27.52 -10.79
N MET A 52 -12.98 28.00 -9.60
CA MET A 52 -13.96 29.08 -9.49
C MET A 52 -13.26 30.42 -9.61
N GLU A 53 -13.58 31.13 -10.68
CA GLU A 53 -13.12 32.50 -10.90
C GLU A 53 -14.27 33.46 -10.59
N TYR A 54 -14.00 34.52 -9.82
CA TYR A 54 -14.93 35.63 -9.68
C TYR A 54 -14.89 36.47 -10.96
N ARG A 55 -16.01 36.53 -11.68
CA ARG A 55 -16.13 37.27 -12.94
C ARG A 55 -17.37 38.15 -12.94
N HIS A 56 -17.30 39.28 -13.65
CA HIS A 56 -18.43 40.18 -13.82
C HIS A 56 -19.52 39.53 -14.70
N LYS A 57 -20.80 39.86 -14.48
CA LYS A 57 -21.94 39.25 -15.21
C LYS A 57 -21.88 39.40 -16.73
N SER A 58 -21.23 40.45 -17.22
CA SER A 58 -21.03 40.70 -18.66
C SER A 58 -19.80 40.00 -19.27
N SER A 59 -19.05 39.24 -18.47
CA SER A 59 -17.84 38.56 -18.94
C SER A 59 -18.21 37.36 -19.83
N PRO A 60 -17.40 37.05 -20.86
CA PRO A 60 -17.54 35.79 -21.60
C PRO A 60 -17.44 34.58 -20.66
N SER A 61 -18.12 33.48 -21.01
CA SER A 61 -18.06 32.24 -20.24
C SER A 61 -16.61 31.75 -20.11
N PRO A 62 -16.19 31.27 -18.91
CA PRO A 62 -14.84 30.76 -18.71
C PRO A 62 -14.57 29.59 -19.66
N ARG A 63 -13.47 29.67 -20.41
CA ARG A 63 -12.96 28.52 -21.17
C ARG A 63 -12.28 27.58 -20.20
N LYS A 64 -13.00 26.55 -19.76
CA LYS A 64 -12.40 25.45 -19.02
C LYS A 64 -11.81 24.47 -20.03
N PHE A 65 -10.51 24.21 -19.93
CA PHE A 65 -9.95 23.06 -20.62
C PHE A 65 -10.61 21.82 -20.04
N ASN A 66 -11.42 21.12 -20.83
CA ASN A 66 -11.82 19.77 -20.52
C ASN A 66 -10.56 18.93 -20.57
N VAL A 67 -9.86 18.81 -19.45
CA VAL A 67 -8.87 17.75 -19.26
C VAL A 67 -9.70 16.48 -19.23
N VAL A 68 -10.03 15.96 -20.41
CA VAL A 68 -10.61 14.63 -20.55
C VAL A 68 -9.67 13.72 -19.80
N VAL A 69 -10.22 13.01 -18.82
CA VAL A 69 -9.51 12.14 -17.87
C VAL A 69 -9.02 10.87 -18.58
N PHE A 70 -8.34 11.03 -19.72
CA PHE A 70 -7.28 10.11 -20.16
C PHE A 70 -6.02 10.32 -19.32
N ALA A 71 -6.19 10.77 -18.06
CA ALA A 71 -5.14 10.98 -17.12
C ALA A 71 -4.39 9.66 -16.98
N ARG A 72 -3.17 9.65 -17.53
CA ARG A 72 -2.23 8.57 -17.32
C ARG A 72 -2.19 8.33 -15.82
N LYS A 73 -2.54 7.13 -15.39
CA LYS A 73 -2.45 6.71 -14.00
C LYS A 73 -1.55 5.50 -13.93
N VAL A 74 -0.71 5.49 -12.91
CA VAL A 74 0.19 4.39 -12.58
C VAL A 74 -0.21 3.85 -11.21
N VAL A 75 0.04 2.57 -10.98
CA VAL A 75 -0.05 2.03 -9.62
C VAL A 75 1.29 2.27 -8.95
N LEU A 76 1.25 2.88 -7.78
CA LEU A 76 2.36 3.01 -6.86
C LEU A 76 2.23 1.92 -5.80
N SER A 77 3.27 1.09 -5.64
CA SER A 77 3.44 0.21 -4.48
C SER A 77 4.51 0.79 -3.57
N VAL A 78 4.18 1.02 -2.30
CA VAL A 78 5.12 1.51 -1.30
C VAL A 78 5.23 0.47 -0.19
N PHE A 79 6.46 0.20 0.26
CA PHE A 79 6.76 -0.59 1.45
C PHE A 79 7.60 0.24 2.41
N TRP A 80 7.28 0.20 3.69
CA TRP A 80 7.96 0.96 4.74
C TRP A 80 7.98 0.21 6.07
N ASP A 81 8.97 0.55 6.90
CA ASP A 81 9.11 0.12 8.30
C ASP A 81 8.96 1.33 9.26
N SER A 82 9.38 1.15 10.51
CA SER A 82 9.42 2.21 11.52
C SER A 82 10.46 3.30 11.25
N GLU A 83 11.48 3.04 10.41
CA GLU A 83 12.55 3.98 10.10
C GLU A 83 12.26 4.79 8.83
N GLY A 84 11.51 4.21 7.89
CA GLY A 84 11.02 4.93 6.73
C GLY A 84 10.69 4.04 5.54
N ILE A 85 10.74 4.63 4.36
CA ILE A 85 10.37 3.97 3.11
C ILE A 85 11.51 3.05 2.66
N VAL A 86 11.21 1.76 2.55
CA VAL A 86 12.16 0.73 2.11
C VAL A 86 12.15 0.59 0.59
N LEU A 87 10.95 0.58 -0.02
CA LEU A 87 10.80 0.37 -1.46
C LEU A 87 9.61 1.16 -2.02
N ILE A 88 9.86 1.86 -3.12
CA ILE A 88 8.84 2.45 -3.98
C ILE A 88 8.95 1.80 -5.35
N GLU A 89 7.84 1.28 -5.86
CA GLU A 89 7.81 0.71 -7.20
C GLU A 89 6.56 1.15 -7.97
N PHE A 90 6.78 1.63 -9.21
CA PHE A 90 5.73 2.08 -10.10
C PHE A 90 5.42 1.01 -11.14
N LEU A 91 4.16 0.58 -11.20
CA LEU A 91 3.65 -0.25 -12.28
C LEU A 91 3.42 0.63 -13.52
N LYS A 92 4.11 0.31 -14.61
CA LYS A 92 3.95 1.02 -15.89
C LYS A 92 2.49 1.02 -16.34
N GLN A 93 2.08 2.14 -16.93
CA GLN A 93 0.73 2.35 -17.43
C GLN A 93 0.26 1.21 -18.35
N GLY A 94 -1.01 0.82 -18.21
CA GLY A 94 -1.64 -0.24 -19.00
C GLY A 94 -1.46 -1.65 -18.45
N ASN A 95 -0.62 -1.83 -17.42
CA ASN A 95 -0.48 -3.12 -16.75
C ASN A 95 -1.41 -3.22 -15.55
N THR A 96 -1.84 -4.44 -15.24
CA THR A 96 -2.63 -4.76 -14.06
C THR A 96 -1.72 -5.35 -12.99
N ILE A 97 -1.98 -5.08 -11.71
CA ILE A 97 -1.29 -5.76 -10.61
C ILE A 97 -1.68 -7.24 -10.67
N ASN A 98 -0.79 -8.05 -11.23
CA ASN A 98 -0.90 -9.50 -11.25
C ASN A 98 0.23 -10.13 -10.41
N SER A 99 0.19 -11.44 -10.25
CA SER A 99 1.24 -12.17 -9.53
C SER A 99 2.61 -12.05 -10.21
N GLU A 100 2.66 -11.99 -11.54
CA GLU A 100 3.90 -11.91 -12.33
C GLU A 100 4.67 -10.62 -12.08
N TRP A 101 3.97 -9.50 -11.86
CA TRP A 101 4.61 -8.24 -11.49
C TRP A 101 4.95 -8.19 -10.00
N TYR A 102 4.06 -8.68 -9.14
CA TYR A 102 4.23 -8.53 -7.69
C TYR A 102 5.35 -9.41 -7.11
N ILE A 103 5.56 -10.61 -7.65
CA ILE A 103 6.62 -11.52 -7.17
C ILE A 103 8.02 -10.91 -7.31
N PRO A 104 8.41 -10.31 -8.46
CA PRO A 104 9.62 -9.53 -8.60
C PRO A 104 9.75 -8.38 -7.59
N THR A 105 8.68 -7.62 -7.36
CA THR A 105 8.67 -6.52 -6.37
C THR A 105 8.99 -7.03 -4.96
N LEU A 106 8.38 -8.14 -4.53
CA LEU A 106 8.69 -8.78 -3.24
C LEU A 106 10.13 -9.31 -3.16
N ARG A 107 10.70 -9.78 -4.28
CA ARG A 107 12.13 -10.17 -4.32
C ARG A 107 13.03 -8.96 -4.13
N LYS A 108 12.73 -7.83 -4.76
CA LYS A 108 13.48 -6.57 -4.58
C LYS A 108 13.41 -6.09 -3.13
N LEU A 109 12.21 -6.11 -2.53
CA LEU A 109 12.02 -5.80 -1.11
C LEU A 109 12.90 -6.68 -0.22
N SER A 110 12.87 -8.00 -0.44
CA SER A 110 13.68 -8.96 0.33
C SER A 110 15.19 -8.69 0.23
N VAL A 111 15.68 -8.29 -0.96
CA VAL A 111 17.09 -7.92 -1.15
C VAL A 111 17.42 -6.61 -0.45
N ARG A 112 16.50 -5.63 -0.47
CA ARG A 112 16.71 -4.32 0.17
C ARG A 112 16.81 -4.45 1.69
N LEU A 113 15.89 -5.20 2.29
CA LEU A 113 15.87 -5.47 3.74
C LEU A 113 17.14 -6.18 4.22
N LYS A 114 17.62 -7.18 3.46
CA LYS A 114 18.88 -7.87 3.77
C LYS A 114 20.12 -6.98 3.69
N ARG A 115 20.08 -5.86 2.96
CA ARG A 115 21.19 -4.91 2.86
C ARG A 115 21.18 -3.89 3.99
N GLU A 116 20.00 -3.54 4.49
CA GLU A 116 19.83 -2.51 5.52
C GLU A 116 19.84 -3.07 6.94
N SER A 117 19.52 -4.35 7.15
CA SER A 117 19.61 -4.97 8.48
C SER A 117 20.92 -5.72 8.72
N ALA A 118 21.55 -5.38 9.85
CA ALA A 118 22.84 -5.90 10.31
C ALA A 118 22.81 -7.26 11.08
N PRO A 119 21.67 -7.93 11.34
CA PRO A 119 21.68 -9.35 11.70
C PRO A 119 21.04 -10.23 10.61
N GLN A 120 21.76 -11.24 10.12
CA GLN A 120 21.28 -12.22 9.13
C GLN A 120 20.06 -13.07 9.57
N SER A 121 19.58 -12.90 10.81
CA SER A 121 18.54 -13.71 11.44
C SER A 121 17.21 -12.98 11.68
N THR A 122 17.08 -11.72 11.27
CA THR A 122 15.85 -10.95 11.51
C THR A 122 14.70 -11.48 10.66
N GLN A 123 13.69 -12.06 11.29
CA GLN A 123 12.44 -12.45 10.64
C GLN A 123 11.50 -11.23 10.62
N TYR A 124 11.14 -10.78 9.42
CA TYR A 124 10.24 -9.63 9.27
C TYR A 124 8.78 -10.05 9.30
N CYS A 125 7.97 -9.20 9.92
CA CYS A 125 6.53 -9.30 9.94
C CYS A 125 5.95 -8.47 8.80
N ILE A 126 5.00 -8.98 8.02
CA ILE A 126 4.36 -8.23 6.93
C ILE A 126 2.84 -8.21 7.06
N THR A 127 2.26 -7.02 6.94
CA THR A 127 0.81 -6.84 6.77
C THR A 127 0.46 -6.74 5.30
N THR A 128 -0.56 -7.46 4.84
CA THR A 128 -1.02 -7.36 3.45
C THR A 128 -2.48 -6.90 3.42
N THR A 129 -2.80 -5.94 2.56
CA THR A 129 -4.18 -5.56 2.32
C THR A 129 -4.94 -6.67 1.57
N PRO A 130 -6.22 -6.92 1.90
CA PRO A 130 -7.04 -7.88 1.17
C PRO A 130 -7.21 -7.46 -0.29
N GLY A 131 -7.05 -8.39 -1.23
CA GLY A 131 -7.14 -8.07 -2.65
C GLY A 131 -7.15 -9.31 -3.55
N ARG A 132 -7.44 -9.11 -4.84
CA ARG A 132 -7.59 -10.21 -5.82
C ARG A 132 -6.38 -11.14 -5.92
N THR A 133 -5.19 -10.65 -5.61
CA THR A 133 -3.94 -11.43 -5.67
C THR A 133 -3.46 -11.94 -4.31
N GLN A 134 -4.22 -11.74 -3.23
CA GLN A 134 -3.80 -12.02 -1.85
C GLN A 134 -3.27 -13.45 -1.65
N VAL A 135 -3.97 -14.48 -2.16
CA VAL A 135 -3.56 -15.89 -1.98
C VAL A 135 -2.16 -16.16 -2.55
N ALA A 136 -1.87 -15.67 -3.76
CA ALA A 136 -0.56 -15.86 -4.39
C ALA A 136 0.54 -15.05 -3.68
N ARG A 137 0.19 -13.86 -3.17
CA ARG A 137 1.08 -13.01 -2.37
C ARG A 137 1.49 -13.71 -1.08
N LEU A 138 0.51 -14.20 -0.30
CA LEU A 138 0.73 -14.87 0.98
C LEU A 138 1.63 -16.11 0.81
N LYS A 139 1.34 -16.96 -0.19
CA LYS A 139 2.19 -18.14 -0.49
C LYS A 139 3.63 -17.76 -0.82
N ARG A 140 3.86 -16.61 -1.47
CA ARG A 140 5.21 -16.17 -1.82
C ARG A 140 5.95 -15.60 -0.62
N LEU A 141 5.27 -14.82 0.22
CA LEU A 141 5.80 -14.24 1.45
C LEU A 141 6.24 -15.33 2.44
N GLN A 142 5.44 -16.39 2.60
CA GLN A 142 5.82 -17.56 3.40
C GLN A 142 7.13 -18.19 2.91
N LYS A 143 7.30 -18.35 1.59
CA LYS A 143 8.55 -18.88 1.00
C LYS A 143 9.77 -17.95 1.16
N MET A 144 9.54 -16.68 1.49
CA MET A 144 10.58 -15.67 1.70
C MET A 144 10.94 -15.49 3.19
N ASN A 145 10.41 -16.35 4.07
CA ASN A 145 10.60 -16.30 5.52
C ASN A 145 10.02 -15.02 6.18
N PHE A 146 8.96 -14.45 5.61
CA PHE A 146 8.18 -13.41 6.30
C PHE A 146 7.12 -14.05 7.20
N VAL A 147 6.96 -13.52 8.40
CA VAL A 147 5.79 -13.77 9.24
C VAL A 147 4.65 -12.91 8.72
N ILE A 148 3.54 -13.53 8.36
CA ILE A 148 2.37 -12.80 7.88
C ILE A 148 1.55 -12.41 9.10
N LEU A 149 1.38 -11.11 9.31
CA LEU A 149 0.51 -10.62 10.37
C LEU A 149 -0.95 -10.65 9.90
N PRO A 150 -1.89 -11.06 10.77
CA PRO A 150 -3.29 -11.06 10.43
C PRO A 150 -3.77 -9.61 10.23
N HIS A 151 -4.39 -9.35 9.08
CA HIS A 151 -5.00 -8.07 8.76
C HIS A 151 -6.49 -8.30 8.44
N PRO A 152 -7.42 -7.75 9.23
CA PRO A 152 -8.83 -8.01 9.05
C PRO A 152 -9.39 -7.20 7.89
N SER A 153 -10.43 -7.73 7.23
CA SER A 153 -11.15 -7.06 6.14
C SER A 153 -12.04 -5.90 6.63
#